data_AF-A0A661P787-F1
#
_entry.id   AF-A0A661P787-F1
#
_cell.length_a   1.000
_cell.length_b   1.000
_cell.length_c   1.000
_cell.angle_alpha   90.00
_cell.angle_beta   90.00
_cell.angle_gamma   90.00
#
_symmetry.space_group_name_H-M   'P 1'
#
loop_
_entity.id
_entity.type
_entity.pdbx_description
1 polymer ?
#
loop_
_entity_poly.entity_id
_entity_poly.type
_entity_poly.pdbx_seq_one_letter_code
_entity_poly.pdbx_strand_id
1 'polypeptide(L)'
;MILISTIINKYKHAFLEQYKKSILPSHHKALWAMEHCRQGHGPYMLAQCTDHNCGKKKYIPHSCGHRSCPHCQNHENQHWIENQLDKRLPAEYYLITFTLPKHLRDLAWRHQKIVYSLMFDCVQDTLKTFTRNDKKLGGAAGFTAILHTHSRMLEYHPHIHVVMPGASINMLTGLWRKKTGYLFNHKALAKVFRAKMLEVLVDQGLKLPGGCPEKWVVDCKNVGNGDKAIIYLGKYLYRGVLQEKDILRSEDGMMTFRYQHAKSGKYRIKTVSGEKFLYLLMLHVLPKGFRRTRSYGILHPCSKRLIKFLQIVLRVNPLRMFADRHKKRPVITCPVCGAEMKIIRTRITLPLVA
;
A
#
# COMPACT_ATOMS: atom_id res chain seq x y z
N MET A 1 17.56 13.40 -11.67
CA MET A 1 16.71 12.75 -10.65
C MET A 1 17.58 11.76 -9.89
N ILE A 2 17.63 11.82 -8.56
CA ILE A 2 18.46 10.91 -7.76
C ILE A 2 17.69 9.59 -7.59
N LEU A 3 18.30 8.48 -8.03
CA LEU A 3 17.69 7.15 -7.93
C LEU A 3 17.96 6.53 -6.56
N ILE A 4 17.00 5.75 -6.05
CA ILE A 4 17.17 4.99 -4.80
C ILE A 4 18.31 3.97 -4.95
N SER A 5 18.48 3.37 -6.13
CA SER A 5 19.59 2.44 -6.40
C SER A 5 20.96 3.10 -6.23
N THR A 6 21.13 4.35 -6.72
CA THR A 6 22.36 5.13 -6.55
C THR A 6 22.65 5.41 -5.07
N ILE A 7 21.62 5.73 -4.28
CA ILE A 7 21.75 5.95 -2.83
C ILE A 7 22.13 4.66 -2.11
N ILE A 8 21.52 3.53 -2.49
CA ILE A 8 21.87 2.22 -1.93
C ILE A 8 23.34 1.92 -2.22
N ASN A 9 23.80 2.03 -3.47
CA ASN A 9 25.19 1.80 -3.83
C ASN A 9 26.17 2.65 -3.00
N LYS A 10 25.83 3.93 -2.76
CA LYS A 10 26.68 4.87 -2.02
C LYS A 10 26.71 4.61 -0.50
N TYR A 11 25.56 4.31 0.12
CA TYR A 11 25.42 4.32 1.59
C TYR A 11 25.15 2.95 2.22
N LYS A 12 24.97 1.87 1.43
CA LYS A 12 24.62 0.54 1.95
C LYS A 12 25.62 0.03 2.99
N HIS A 13 26.92 0.13 2.72
CA HIS A 13 27.94 -0.38 3.64
C HIS A 13 27.87 0.30 5.02
N ALA A 14 27.93 1.64 5.05
CA ALA A 14 27.84 2.42 6.27
C ALA A 14 26.50 2.21 7.01
N PHE A 15 25.39 2.06 6.26
CA PHE A 15 24.09 1.69 6.82
C PHE A 15 24.11 0.32 7.51
N LEU A 16 24.69 -0.70 6.87
CA LEU A 16 24.77 -2.05 7.42
C LEU A 16 25.60 -2.08 8.71
N GLU A 17 26.71 -1.35 8.74
CA GLU A 17 27.55 -1.23 9.94
C GLU A 17 26.85 -0.49 11.07
N GLN A 18 26.32 0.70 10.80
CA GLN A 18 25.69 1.55 11.83
C GLN A 18 24.44 0.88 12.44
N TYR A 19 23.64 0.18 11.64
CA TYR A 19 22.37 -0.40 12.08
C TYR A 19 22.39 -1.92 12.23
N LYS A 20 23.58 -2.56 12.33
CA LYS A 20 23.73 -4.03 12.37
C LYS A 20 22.80 -4.76 13.34
N LYS A 21 22.51 -4.15 14.51
CA LYS A 21 21.63 -4.72 15.55
C LYS A 21 20.13 -4.59 15.26
N SER A 22 19.72 -3.77 14.29
CA SER A 22 18.32 -3.46 13.98
C SER A 22 17.89 -3.91 12.58
N ILE A 23 18.82 -4.44 11.79
CA ILE A 23 18.57 -4.89 10.42
C ILE A 23 17.88 -6.25 10.43
N LEU A 24 16.84 -6.36 9.60
CA LEU A 24 16.08 -7.60 9.41
C LEU A 24 16.51 -8.28 8.11
N PRO A 25 16.36 -9.61 7.99
CA PRO A 25 16.61 -10.32 6.73
C PRO A 25 15.80 -9.79 5.54
N SER A 26 14.62 -9.22 5.81
CA SER A 26 13.79 -8.55 4.80
C SER A 26 14.43 -7.26 4.27
N HIS A 27 15.19 -6.53 5.09
CA HIS A 27 15.89 -5.30 4.69
C HIS A 27 17.00 -5.63 3.69
N HIS A 28 17.83 -6.65 3.96
CA HIS A 28 18.86 -7.11 3.01
C HIS A 28 18.26 -7.47 1.66
N LYS A 29 17.16 -8.24 1.65
CA LYS A 29 16.46 -8.61 0.41
C LYS A 29 15.89 -7.40 -0.33
N ALA A 30 15.33 -6.43 0.41
CA ALA A 30 14.79 -5.21 -0.19
C ALA A 30 15.90 -4.34 -0.81
N LEU A 31 17.01 -4.13 -0.09
CA LEU A 31 18.17 -3.39 -0.58
C LEU A 31 18.75 -4.06 -1.82
N TRP A 32 19.04 -5.36 -1.75
CA TRP A 32 19.57 -6.11 -2.88
C TRP A 32 18.66 -6.04 -4.10
N ALA A 33 17.35 -6.22 -3.91
CA ALA A 33 16.39 -6.16 -5.02
C ALA A 33 16.31 -4.76 -5.66
N MET A 34 16.35 -3.69 -4.86
CA MET A 34 16.30 -2.32 -5.37
C MET A 34 17.60 -1.90 -6.04
N GLU A 35 18.74 -2.31 -5.49
CA GLU A 35 20.09 -2.10 -6.04
C GLU A 35 20.21 -2.71 -7.43
N HIS A 36 19.82 -3.98 -7.61
CA HIS A 36 20.02 -4.73 -8.87
C HIS A 36 18.84 -4.63 -9.84
N CYS A 37 17.79 -3.86 -9.53
CA CYS A 37 16.58 -3.82 -10.34
C CYS A 37 16.87 -3.23 -11.73
N ARG A 38 16.53 -3.99 -12.79
CA ARG A 38 16.77 -3.60 -14.19
C ARG A 38 18.25 -3.32 -14.49
N GLN A 39 19.15 -4.04 -13.84
CA GLN A 39 20.59 -4.02 -14.11
C GLN A 39 21.05 -5.36 -14.72
N GLY A 40 22.30 -5.39 -15.20
CA GLY A 40 22.79 -6.50 -16.02
C GLY A 40 23.11 -7.80 -15.30
N HIS A 41 23.00 -7.82 -13.98
CA HIS A 41 23.29 -8.98 -13.11
C HIS A 41 22.13 -10.00 -13.07
N GLY A 42 20.95 -9.63 -13.57
CA GLY A 42 19.75 -10.47 -13.58
C GLY A 42 19.44 -11.07 -14.96
N PRO A 43 18.42 -11.93 -15.05
CA PRO A 43 17.93 -12.38 -16.35
C PRO A 43 17.49 -11.21 -17.23
N TYR A 44 17.44 -11.46 -18.54
CA TYR A 44 16.95 -10.54 -19.55
C TYR A 44 15.65 -11.03 -20.21
N MET A 45 14.97 -10.09 -20.86
CA MET A 45 13.94 -10.32 -21.87
C MET A 45 14.51 -9.95 -23.22
N LEU A 46 14.19 -10.74 -24.25
CA LEU A 46 14.46 -10.38 -25.64
C LEU A 46 13.17 -9.83 -26.23
N ALA A 47 13.21 -8.57 -26.65
CA ALA A 47 12.16 -7.93 -27.41
C ALA A 47 12.58 -7.80 -28.88
N GLN A 48 11.65 -8.01 -29.80
CA GLN A 48 11.85 -7.85 -31.23
C GLN A 48 10.86 -6.83 -31.79
N CYS A 49 11.36 -5.93 -32.64
CA CYS A 49 10.55 -4.94 -33.34
C CYS A 49 9.45 -5.62 -34.18
N THR A 50 8.23 -5.08 -34.13
CA THR A 50 7.09 -5.60 -34.91
C THR A 50 7.12 -5.16 -36.37
N ASP A 51 7.84 -4.08 -36.68
CA ASP A 51 8.12 -3.70 -38.06
C ASP A 51 9.09 -4.72 -38.71
N HIS A 52 8.57 -5.44 -39.71
CA HIS A 52 9.27 -6.48 -40.45
C HIS A 52 10.51 -5.97 -41.20
N ASN A 53 10.51 -4.72 -41.63
CA ASN A 53 11.66 -4.11 -42.30
C ASN A 53 12.77 -3.75 -41.32
N CYS A 54 12.43 -3.50 -40.05
CA CYS A 54 13.41 -3.20 -39.01
C CYS A 54 13.97 -4.46 -38.34
N GLY A 55 13.10 -5.36 -37.86
CA GLY A 55 13.48 -6.64 -37.23
C GLY A 55 14.39 -6.55 -35.99
N LYS A 56 14.73 -5.34 -35.52
CA LYS A 56 15.74 -5.11 -34.47
C LYS A 56 15.38 -5.83 -33.18
N LYS A 57 16.39 -6.46 -32.57
CA LYS A 57 16.29 -7.12 -31.27
C LYS A 57 16.89 -6.25 -30.17
N LYS A 58 16.28 -6.29 -28.98
CA LYS A 58 16.72 -5.55 -27.78
C LYS A 58 16.67 -6.46 -26.57
N TYR A 59 17.79 -6.52 -25.84
CA TYR A 59 17.87 -7.18 -24.55
C TYR A 59 17.49 -6.18 -23.45
N ILE A 60 16.56 -6.57 -22.58
CA ILE A 60 16.02 -5.70 -21.53
C ILE A 60 16.16 -6.42 -20.19
N PRO A 61 16.89 -5.86 -19.22
CA PRO A 61 17.06 -6.50 -17.92
C PRO A 61 15.72 -6.60 -17.18
N HIS A 62 15.51 -7.70 -16.46
CA HIS A 62 14.28 -7.91 -15.70
C HIS A 62 14.13 -6.90 -14.55
N SER A 63 12.87 -6.55 -14.26
CA SER A 63 12.52 -5.84 -13.03
C SER A 63 12.55 -6.79 -11.83
N CYS A 64 13.04 -6.36 -10.67
CA CYS A 64 13.14 -7.21 -9.48
C CYS A 64 11.77 -7.66 -8.91
N GLY A 65 10.69 -6.95 -9.25
CA GLY A 65 9.35 -7.25 -8.76
C GLY A 65 9.18 -7.09 -7.25
N HIS A 66 10.12 -6.47 -6.53
CA HIS A 66 10.01 -6.28 -5.09
C HIS A 66 9.09 -5.09 -4.76
N ARG A 67 8.15 -5.26 -3.82
CA ARG A 67 7.13 -4.23 -3.47
C ARG A 67 7.67 -2.90 -2.94
N SER A 68 8.92 -2.90 -2.46
CA SER A 68 9.60 -1.67 -2.01
C SER A 68 10.31 -0.94 -3.14
N CYS A 69 10.50 -1.56 -4.30
CA CYS A 69 11.22 -0.97 -5.42
C CYS A 69 10.34 0.08 -6.12
N PRO A 70 10.83 1.33 -6.29
CA PRO A 70 10.05 2.41 -6.91
C PRO A 70 9.78 2.18 -8.40
N HIS A 71 10.54 1.29 -9.05
CA HIS A 71 10.43 1.01 -10.49
C HIS A 71 9.55 -0.20 -10.84
N CYS A 72 9.13 -0.98 -9.84
CA CYS A 72 8.40 -2.23 -10.05
C CYS A 72 6.90 -2.08 -9.74
N GLN A 73 6.10 -3.06 -10.20
CA GLN A 73 4.69 -3.24 -9.80
C GLN A 73 3.73 -2.06 -10.06
N ASN A 74 4.14 -1.07 -10.87
CA ASN A 74 3.29 0.09 -11.19
C ASN A 74 1.99 -0.29 -11.90
N HIS A 75 2.05 -1.25 -12.82
CA HIS A 75 0.89 -1.75 -13.53
C HIS A 75 -0.01 -2.61 -12.62
N GLU A 76 0.59 -3.49 -11.81
CA GLU A 76 -0.14 -4.28 -10.80
C GLU A 76 -0.89 -3.39 -9.80
N ASN A 77 -0.26 -2.29 -9.39
CA ASN A 77 -0.90 -1.30 -8.53
C ASN A 77 -2.14 -0.68 -9.19
N GLN A 78 -1.99 -0.30 -10.45
CA GLN A 78 -3.06 0.32 -11.23
C GLN A 78 -4.23 -0.66 -11.41
N HIS A 79 -3.95 -1.92 -11.74
CA HIS A 79 -4.97 -2.98 -11.76
C HIS A 79 -5.62 -3.20 -10.40
N TRP A 80 -4.87 -3.16 -9.30
CA TRP A 80 -5.46 -3.27 -7.97
C TRP A 80 -6.44 -2.13 -7.68
N ILE A 81 -6.08 -0.89 -8.07
CA ILE A 81 -6.93 0.31 -7.94
C ILE A 81 -8.21 0.13 -8.76
N GLU A 82 -8.08 -0.21 -10.03
CA GLU A 82 -9.21 -0.46 -10.95
C GLU A 82 -10.15 -1.52 -10.37
N ASN A 83 -9.61 -2.68 -9.95
CA ASN A 83 -10.37 -3.75 -9.31
C ASN A 83 -11.11 -3.32 -8.03
N GLN A 84 -10.62 -2.32 -7.29
CA GLN A 84 -11.36 -1.79 -6.13
C GLN A 84 -12.44 -0.81 -6.56
N LEU A 85 -12.17 0.04 -7.55
CA LEU A 85 -13.15 0.96 -8.11
C LEU A 85 -14.31 0.17 -8.74
N ASP A 86 -14.04 -0.95 -9.41
CA ASP A 86 -15.05 -1.80 -10.06
C ASP A 86 -16.04 -2.42 -9.07
N LYS A 87 -15.67 -2.48 -7.78
CA LYS A 87 -16.52 -3.00 -6.72
C LYS A 87 -17.39 -1.92 -6.05
N ARG A 88 -17.41 -0.70 -6.58
CA ARG A 88 -18.18 0.41 -6.01
C ARG A 88 -19.67 0.08 -5.98
N LEU A 89 -20.31 0.50 -4.90
CA LEU A 89 -21.75 0.39 -4.63
C LEU A 89 -22.32 1.81 -4.45
N PRO A 90 -23.63 2.04 -4.66
CA PRO A 90 -24.20 3.39 -4.69
C PRO A 90 -24.47 3.91 -3.28
N ALA A 91 -23.40 4.26 -2.58
CA ALA A 91 -23.37 4.80 -1.23
C ALA A 91 -22.29 5.88 -1.07
N GLU A 92 -22.38 6.69 -0.03
CA GLU A 92 -21.26 7.49 0.43
C GLU A 92 -20.19 6.57 1.03
N TYR A 93 -18.92 6.90 0.82
CA TYR A 93 -17.77 6.18 1.31
C TYR A 93 -17.05 6.98 2.39
N TYR A 94 -16.44 6.24 3.30
CA TYR A 94 -15.74 6.79 4.45
C TYR A 94 -14.33 6.25 4.48
N LEU A 95 -13.38 7.16 4.71
CA LEU A 95 -12.00 6.85 5.02
C LEU A 95 -11.85 6.82 6.53
N ILE A 96 -11.62 5.63 7.08
CA ILE A 96 -11.47 5.41 8.52
C ILE A 96 -10.00 5.05 8.79
N THR A 97 -9.35 5.73 9.72
CA THR A 97 -7.92 5.51 10.00
C THR A 97 -7.70 5.12 11.45
N PHE A 98 -7.24 3.89 11.69
CA PHE A 98 -6.90 3.37 13.02
C PHE A 98 -5.40 3.47 13.25
N THR A 99 -4.97 4.21 14.28
CA THR A 99 -3.56 4.50 14.51
C THR A 99 -3.06 3.81 15.77
N LEU A 100 -1.92 3.12 15.69
CA LEU A 100 -1.26 2.55 16.85
C LEU A 100 -0.50 3.64 17.63
N PRO A 101 -0.70 3.79 18.95
CA PRO A 101 -0.03 4.81 19.74
C PRO A 101 1.48 4.60 19.80
N LYS A 102 2.24 5.69 19.99
CA LYS A 102 3.72 5.68 20.03
C LYS A 102 4.29 4.59 20.96
N HIS A 103 3.69 4.42 22.14
CA HIS A 103 4.11 3.45 23.15
C HIS A 103 4.12 2.00 22.66
N LEU A 104 3.18 1.63 21.78
CA LEU A 104 3.08 0.27 21.24
C LEU A 104 3.94 0.05 19.98
N ARG A 105 4.61 1.08 19.46
CA ARG A 105 5.36 0.96 18.20
C ARG A 105 6.58 0.06 18.35
N ASP A 106 7.30 0.15 19.46
CA ASP A 106 8.45 -0.74 19.67
C ASP A 106 8.02 -2.22 19.77
N LEU A 107 6.92 -2.49 20.48
CA LEU A 107 6.29 -3.82 20.51
C LEU A 107 5.90 -4.28 19.09
N ALA A 108 5.25 -3.41 18.32
CA ALA A 108 4.89 -3.70 16.93
C ALA A 108 6.11 -3.94 16.04
N TRP A 109 7.21 -3.23 16.27
CA TRP A 109 8.46 -3.41 15.53
C TRP A 109 9.10 -4.76 15.84
N ARG A 110 9.09 -5.20 17.10
CA ARG A 110 9.64 -6.50 17.51
C ARG A 110 8.77 -7.69 17.08
N HIS A 111 7.45 -7.51 17.02
CA HIS A 111 6.48 -8.56 16.72
C HIS A 111 5.64 -8.27 15.46
N GLN A 112 6.28 -7.74 14.40
CA GLN A 112 5.60 -7.18 13.21
C GLN A 112 4.46 -8.04 12.65
N LYS A 113 4.73 -9.33 12.38
CA LYS A 113 3.74 -10.21 11.74
C LYS A 113 2.50 -10.43 12.62
N ILE A 114 2.72 -10.58 13.93
CA ILE A 114 1.67 -10.82 14.92
C ILE A 114 0.87 -9.53 15.10
N VAL A 115 1.52 -8.45 15.51
CA VAL A 115 0.84 -7.19 15.86
C VAL A 115 0.09 -6.61 14.67
N TYR A 116 0.67 -6.61 13.46
CA TYR A 116 -0.06 -6.11 12.29
C TYR A 116 -1.26 -6.98 11.92
N SER A 117 -1.21 -8.29 12.15
CA SER A 117 -2.35 -9.17 11.91
C SER A 117 -3.46 -8.88 12.93
N LEU A 118 -3.13 -8.76 14.21
CA LEU A 118 -4.06 -8.36 15.27
C LEU A 118 -4.68 -7.00 14.99
N MET A 119 -3.91 -6.02 14.48
CA MET A 119 -4.47 -4.73 14.05
C MET A 119 -5.56 -4.90 13.00
N PHE A 120 -5.35 -5.75 11.99
CA PHE A 120 -6.39 -6.03 10.99
C PHE A 120 -7.62 -6.69 11.62
N ASP A 121 -7.41 -7.63 12.54
CA ASP A 121 -8.49 -8.38 13.19
C ASP A 121 -9.33 -7.48 14.09
N CYS A 122 -8.70 -6.66 14.95
CA CYS A 122 -9.40 -5.68 15.76
C CYS A 122 -10.12 -4.63 14.91
N VAL A 123 -9.53 -4.17 13.80
CA VAL A 123 -10.19 -3.22 12.89
C VAL A 123 -11.42 -3.84 12.25
N GLN A 124 -11.32 -5.05 11.68
CA GLN A 124 -12.46 -5.66 11.02
C GLN A 124 -13.61 -5.95 11.99
N ASP A 125 -13.29 -6.42 13.20
CA ASP A 125 -14.28 -6.79 14.20
C ASP A 125 -14.97 -5.55 14.77
N THR A 126 -14.21 -4.48 15.03
CA THR A 126 -14.76 -3.19 15.44
C THR A 126 -15.76 -2.67 14.40
N LEU A 127 -15.38 -2.61 13.12
CA LEU A 127 -16.25 -2.05 12.08
C LEU A 127 -17.48 -2.93 11.81
N LYS A 128 -17.33 -4.26 11.81
CA LYS A 128 -18.47 -5.18 11.68
C LYS A 128 -19.44 -5.05 12.84
N THR A 129 -18.94 -4.97 14.07
CA THR A 129 -19.76 -4.79 15.28
C THR A 129 -20.50 -3.46 15.25
N PHE A 130 -19.83 -2.36 14.92
CA PHE A 130 -20.47 -1.05 14.80
C PHE A 130 -21.55 -1.03 13.72
N THR A 131 -21.29 -1.66 12.56
CA THR A 131 -22.28 -1.73 11.48
C THR A 131 -23.50 -2.54 11.87
N ARG A 132 -23.30 -3.70 12.52
CA ARG A 132 -24.38 -4.57 12.98
C ARG A 132 -25.24 -3.90 14.06
N ASN A 133 -24.62 -3.15 14.97
CA ASN A 133 -25.32 -2.52 16.09
C ASN A 133 -25.93 -1.15 15.74
N ASP A 134 -25.60 -0.58 14.58
CA ASP A 134 -26.14 0.70 14.14
C ASP A 134 -27.60 0.56 13.69
N LYS A 135 -28.49 1.37 14.27
CA LYS A 135 -29.94 1.32 14.01
C LYS A 135 -30.31 1.53 12.52
N LYS A 136 -29.50 2.27 11.76
CA LYS A 136 -29.74 2.54 10.33
C LYS A 136 -29.12 1.47 9.43
N LEU A 137 -27.97 0.90 9.80
CA LEU A 137 -27.27 -0.11 9.00
C LEU A 137 -27.70 -1.55 9.34
N GLY A 138 -27.57 -1.99 10.59
CA GLY A 138 -28.14 -3.26 11.09
C GLY A 138 -27.80 -4.53 10.28
N GLY A 139 -26.65 -4.60 9.61
CA GLY A 139 -26.37 -5.68 8.65
C GLY A 139 -24.88 -5.97 8.45
N ALA A 140 -24.58 -6.78 7.44
CA ALA A 140 -23.21 -7.12 7.06
C ALA A 140 -22.51 -5.93 6.38
N ALA A 141 -21.39 -5.52 6.97
CA ALA A 141 -20.48 -4.51 6.41
C ALA A 141 -19.67 -5.08 5.25
N GLY A 142 -18.98 -4.20 4.51
CA GLY A 142 -17.83 -4.59 3.70
C GLY A 142 -16.94 -3.40 3.45
N PHE A 143 -15.64 -3.63 3.37
CA PHE A 143 -14.65 -2.57 3.31
C PHE A 143 -13.29 -3.12 2.87
N THR A 144 -12.40 -2.24 2.40
CA THR A 144 -11.01 -2.57 2.09
C THR A 144 -10.09 -1.84 3.07
N ALA A 145 -9.24 -2.60 3.77
CA ALA A 145 -8.29 -2.12 4.75
C ALA A 145 -6.84 -2.26 4.25
N ILE A 146 -6.01 -1.28 4.57
CA ILE A 146 -4.66 -1.11 4.04
C ILE A 146 -3.74 -0.68 5.18
N LEU A 147 -2.71 -1.47 5.44
CA LEU A 147 -1.68 -1.16 6.43
C LEU A 147 -0.64 -0.20 5.85
N HIS A 148 -0.43 0.91 6.54
CA HIS A 148 0.71 1.79 6.36
C HIS A 148 1.57 1.78 7.63
N THR A 149 2.88 1.92 7.47
CA THR A 149 3.84 1.92 8.60
C THR A 149 4.66 3.19 8.68
N HIS A 150 4.35 4.21 7.88
CA HIS A 150 5.14 5.43 7.77
C HIS A 150 4.31 6.69 8.05
N SER A 151 4.93 7.67 8.68
CA SER A 151 4.45 9.05 8.62
C SER A 151 4.85 9.69 7.29
N ARG A 152 4.37 10.92 7.03
CA ARG A 152 4.88 11.72 5.89
C ARG A 152 6.38 12.05 6.01
N MET A 153 6.94 11.98 7.22
CA MET A 153 8.37 12.20 7.50
C MET A 153 9.21 10.90 7.50
N LEU A 154 8.62 9.80 7.00
CA LEU A 154 9.20 8.44 6.98
C LEU A 154 9.48 7.85 8.37
N GLU A 155 8.84 8.37 9.41
CA GLU A 155 8.97 7.79 10.74
C GLU A 155 8.07 6.58 10.87
N TYR A 156 8.49 5.60 11.68
CA TYR A 156 7.68 4.43 11.95
C TYR A 156 6.38 4.81 12.66
N HIS A 157 5.26 4.56 11.98
CA HIS A 157 3.91 4.95 12.38
C HIS A 157 2.88 3.94 11.83
N PRO A 158 2.72 2.76 12.46
CA PRO A 158 1.71 1.78 12.05
C PRO A 158 0.28 2.31 12.17
N HIS A 159 -0.45 2.27 11.08
CA HIS A 159 -1.88 2.61 11.02
C HIS A 159 -2.56 1.85 9.88
N ILE A 160 -3.87 1.62 10.03
CA ILE A 160 -4.69 0.99 8.99
C ILE A 160 -5.69 2.02 8.48
N HIS A 161 -5.64 2.29 7.18
CA HIS A 161 -6.71 2.99 6.48
C HIS A 161 -7.74 1.99 5.99
N VAL A 162 -9.01 2.34 6.15
CA VAL A 162 -10.16 1.57 5.68
C VAL A 162 -10.99 2.45 4.77
N VAL A 163 -11.32 1.94 3.59
CA VAL A 163 -12.33 2.52 2.70
C VAL A 163 -13.59 1.69 2.82
N MET A 164 -14.65 2.30 3.34
CA MET A 164 -15.90 1.63 3.69
C MET A 164 -17.11 2.40 3.14
N PRO A 165 -18.00 1.79 2.34
CA PRO A 165 -19.31 2.37 2.08
C PRO A 165 -20.10 2.48 3.37
N GLY A 166 -20.82 3.58 3.56
CA GLY A 166 -21.85 3.74 4.59
C GLY A 166 -23.09 2.95 4.23
N ALA A 167 -22.94 1.65 4.02
CA ALA A 167 -24.00 0.75 3.62
C ALA A 167 -23.75 -0.66 4.14
N SER A 168 -24.84 -1.41 4.25
CA SER A 168 -24.87 -2.78 4.74
C SER A 168 -25.94 -3.58 4.01
N ILE A 169 -25.81 -4.89 4.06
CA ILE A 169 -26.84 -5.81 3.58
C ILE A 169 -27.22 -6.78 4.70
N ASN A 170 -28.51 -7.02 4.89
CA ASN A 170 -28.94 -8.17 5.68
C ASN A 170 -28.81 -9.43 4.79
N MET A 171 -27.95 -10.36 5.18
CA MET A 171 -27.66 -11.56 4.37
C MET A 171 -28.82 -12.57 4.34
N LEU A 172 -29.79 -12.48 5.26
CA LEU A 172 -30.96 -13.36 5.29
C LEU A 172 -32.09 -12.79 4.42
N THR A 173 -32.38 -11.50 4.56
CA THR A 173 -33.52 -10.87 3.86
C THR A 173 -33.13 -10.19 2.54
N GLY A 174 -31.83 -10.04 2.26
CA GLY A 174 -31.33 -9.27 1.13
C GLY A 174 -31.50 -7.75 1.27
N LEU A 175 -32.04 -7.26 2.40
CA LEU A 175 -32.32 -5.84 2.61
C LEU A 175 -31.04 -5.00 2.59
N TRP A 176 -30.92 -4.12 1.59
CA TRP A 176 -29.86 -3.14 1.46
C TRP A 176 -30.19 -1.86 2.24
N ARG A 177 -29.28 -1.41 3.11
CA ARG A 177 -29.44 -0.17 3.89
C ARG A 177 -28.25 0.76 3.68
N LYS A 178 -28.52 2.07 3.73
CA LYS A 178 -27.52 3.13 3.57
C LYS A 178 -27.59 4.14 4.71
N LYS A 179 -26.46 4.77 4.99
CA LYS A 179 -26.30 5.86 5.94
C LYS A 179 -25.45 6.96 5.31
N THR A 180 -25.98 8.18 5.32
CA THR A 180 -25.34 9.38 4.76
C THR A 180 -24.91 10.35 5.86
N GLY A 181 -23.97 11.23 5.53
CA GLY A 181 -23.43 12.24 6.43
C GLY A 181 -22.46 11.65 7.45
N TYR A 182 -22.95 11.34 8.65
CA TYR A 182 -22.14 10.83 9.75
C TYR A 182 -22.23 9.31 9.87
N LEU A 183 -21.11 8.61 9.71
CA LEU A 183 -21.07 7.15 9.82
C LEU A 183 -20.99 6.67 11.27
N PHE A 184 -19.86 6.86 11.95
CA PHE A 184 -19.63 6.36 13.31
C PHE A 184 -18.92 7.39 14.20
N ASN A 185 -19.09 7.24 15.52
CA ASN A 185 -18.36 8.06 16.48
C ASN A 185 -16.89 7.64 16.56
N HIS A 186 -16.00 8.55 16.18
CA HIS A 186 -14.56 8.27 16.14
C HIS A 186 -13.96 7.99 17.53
N LYS A 187 -14.48 8.62 18.61
CA LYS A 187 -14.05 8.34 20.00
C LYS A 187 -14.50 6.95 20.45
N ALA A 188 -15.73 6.55 20.10
CA ALA A 188 -16.23 5.21 20.40
C ALA A 188 -15.44 4.13 19.64
N LEU A 189 -15.17 4.36 18.35
CA LEU A 189 -14.30 3.48 17.56
C LEU A 189 -12.92 3.34 18.21
N ALA A 190 -12.30 4.45 18.62
CA ALA A 190 -11.01 4.43 19.29
C ALA A 190 -11.02 3.68 20.63
N LYS A 191 -12.07 3.87 21.44
CA LYS A 191 -12.24 3.17 22.73
C LYS A 191 -12.34 1.65 22.53
N VAL A 192 -13.17 1.20 21.60
CA VAL A 192 -13.37 -0.24 21.32
C VAL A 192 -12.13 -0.84 20.67
N PHE A 193 -11.52 -0.15 19.69
CA PHE A 193 -10.28 -0.60 19.07
C PHE A 193 -9.15 -0.74 20.09
N ARG A 194 -9.00 0.22 21.01
CA ARG A 194 -8.03 0.14 22.12
C ARG A 194 -8.29 -1.10 22.97
N ALA A 195 -9.52 -1.28 23.46
CA ALA A 195 -9.85 -2.41 24.33
C ALA A 195 -9.49 -3.74 23.67
N LYS A 196 -9.97 -3.96 22.44
CA LYS A 196 -9.69 -5.16 21.66
C LYS A 196 -8.20 -5.36 21.41
N MET A 197 -7.47 -4.31 21.03
CA MET A 197 -6.03 -4.42 20.78
C MET A 197 -5.25 -4.80 22.03
N LEU A 198 -5.55 -4.21 23.18
CA LEU A 198 -4.83 -4.51 24.41
C LEU A 198 -5.13 -5.94 24.89
N GLU A 199 -6.38 -6.37 24.83
CA GLU A 199 -6.83 -7.74 25.11
C GLU A 199 -6.06 -8.76 24.26
N VAL A 200 -6.14 -8.65 22.93
CA VAL A 200 -5.49 -9.64 22.05
C VAL A 200 -3.95 -9.61 22.11
N LEU A 201 -3.33 -8.50 22.54
CA LEU A 201 -1.89 -8.46 22.76
C LEU A 201 -1.52 -9.27 24.01
N VAL A 202 -2.30 -9.13 25.09
CA VAL A 202 -2.10 -9.90 26.33
C VAL A 202 -2.34 -11.39 26.08
N ASP A 203 -3.40 -11.75 25.34
CA ASP A 203 -3.71 -13.14 25.00
C ASP A 203 -2.61 -13.81 24.17
N GLN A 204 -1.86 -13.02 23.39
CA GLN A 204 -0.69 -13.49 22.65
C GLN A 204 0.59 -13.55 23.49
N GLY A 205 0.50 -13.36 24.81
CA GLY A 205 1.63 -13.36 25.74
C GLY A 205 2.56 -12.14 25.58
N LEU A 206 2.11 -11.08 24.91
CA LEU A 206 2.93 -9.90 24.66
C LEU A 206 2.82 -8.92 25.83
N LYS A 207 3.96 -8.64 26.47
CA LYS A 207 4.03 -7.66 27.57
C LYS A 207 3.74 -6.25 27.06
N LEU A 208 2.66 -5.67 27.56
CA LEU A 208 2.29 -4.29 27.26
C LEU A 208 3.32 -3.31 27.88
N PRO A 209 3.73 -2.27 27.14
CA PRO A 209 4.59 -1.24 27.70
C PRO A 209 3.82 -0.37 28.69
N GLY A 210 4.49 0.04 29.77
CA GLY A 210 3.95 1.01 30.73
C GLY A 210 3.60 2.35 30.06
N GLY A 211 2.64 3.08 30.64
CA GLY A 211 2.25 4.40 30.14
C GLY A 211 1.47 4.40 28.82
N CYS A 212 0.85 3.27 28.43
CA CYS A 212 -0.04 3.26 27.27
C CYS A 212 -1.20 4.25 27.46
N PRO A 213 -1.45 5.16 26.50
CA PRO A 213 -2.45 6.20 26.68
C PRO A 213 -3.86 5.62 26.71
N GLU A 214 -4.74 6.26 27.49
CA GLU A 214 -6.17 5.95 27.50
C GLU A 214 -6.85 6.40 26.21
N LYS A 215 -6.47 7.58 25.70
CA LYS A 215 -7.05 8.18 24.50
C LYS A 215 -6.29 7.73 23.26
N TRP A 216 -6.91 6.88 22.46
CA TRP A 216 -6.41 6.46 21.14
C TRP A 216 -7.05 7.30 20.03
N VAL A 217 -6.46 7.26 18.84
CA VAL A 217 -6.92 8.04 17.70
C VAL A 217 -7.47 7.12 16.62
N VAL A 218 -8.74 7.32 16.32
CA VAL A 218 -9.39 6.88 15.08
C VAL A 218 -9.95 8.12 14.40
N ASP A 219 -9.75 8.22 13.08
CA ASP A 219 -10.40 9.25 12.25
C ASP A 219 -11.47 8.57 11.40
N CYS A 220 -12.60 9.23 11.17
CA CYS A 220 -13.69 8.75 10.32
C CYS A 220 -14.20 9.92 9.47
N LYS A 221 -13.80 9.95 8.20
CA LYS A 221 -14.10 11.06 7.29
C LYS A 221 -14.93 10.60 6.10
N ASN A 222 -16.02 11.31 5.81
CA ASN A 222 -16.76 11.15 4.55
C ASN A 222 -15.89 11.60 3.37
N VAL A 223 -15.77 10.75 2.35
CA VAL A 223 -14.95 10.96 1.15
C VAL A 223 -15.78 10.85 -0.14
N GLY A 224 -17.09 11.11 -0.05
CA GLY A 224 -17.99 11.11 -1.20
C GLY A 224 -18.13 9.71 -1.80
N ASN A 225 -17.81 9.54 -3.08
CA ASN A 225 -17.89 8.24 -3.75
C ASN A 225 -16.69 7.30 -3.47
N GLY A 226 -15.68 7.76 -2.71
CA GLY A 226 -14.53 6.95 -2.32
C GLY A 226 -13.39 6.86 -3.35
N ASP A 227 -13.57 7.34 -4.59
CA ASP A 227 -12.60 7.16 -5.68
C ASP A 227 -11.24 7.74 -5.34
N LYS A 228 -11.25 9.01 -4.90
CA LYS A 228 -10.03 9.73 -4.53
C LYS A 228 -9.31 9.03 -3.38
N ALA A 229 -10.04 8.44 -2.43
CA ALA A 229 -9.46 7.69 -1.33
C ALA A 229 -8.83 6.37 -1.80
N ILE A 230 -9.52 5.59 -2.64
CA ILE A 230 -8.99 4.34 -3.21
C ILE A 230 -7.73 4.61 -4.04
N ILE A 231 -7.78 5.61 -4.93
CA ILE A 231 -6.65 6.00 -5.78
C ILE A 231 -5.48 6.49 -4.92
N TYR A 232 -5.75 7.31 -3.89
CA TYR A 232 -4.72 7.81 -2.99
C TYR A 232 -4.02 6.68 -2.24
N LEU A 233 -4.78 5.76 -1.63
CA LEU A 233 -4.21 4.66 -0.87
C LEU A 233 -3.49 3.65 -1.77
N GLY A 234 -4.04 3.38 -2.96
CA GLY A 234 -3.40 2.53 -3.96
C GLY A 234 -2.00 2.99 -4.31
N LYS A 235 -1.76 4.30 -4.46
CA LYS A 235 -0.42 4.84 -4.79
C LYS A 235 0.69 4.38 -3.84
N TYR A 236 0.39 4.11 -2.57
CA TYR A 236 1.37 3.70 -1.55
C TYR A 236 1.51 2.18 -1.37
N LEU A 237 0.76 1.38 -2.13
CA LEU A 237 0.84 -0.08 -2.02
C LEU A 237 2.16 -0.63 -2.55
N TYR A 238 2.65 -0.09 -3.66
CA TYR A 238 3.73 -0.73 -4.44
C TYR A 238 4.80 0.23 -5.00
N ARG A 239 4.79 1.53 -4.61
CA ARG A 239 5.74 2.55 -5.12
C ARG A 239 6.84 2.94 -4.13
N GLY A 240 7.13 2.07 -3.16
CA GLY A 240 7.91 2.47 -1.99
C GLY A 240 7.18 3.53 -1.14
N VAL A 241 7.85 4.04 -0.12
CA VAL A 241 7.30 5.07 0.81
C VAL A 241 7.64 6.51 0.40
N LEU A 242 8.58 6.67 -0.51
CA LEU A 242 9.08 7.95 -1.01
C LEU A 242 9.26 7.83 -2.53
N GLN A 243 8.85 8.87 -3.27
CA GLN A 243 9.08 8.94 -4.71
C GLN A 243 10.47 9.53 -4.96
N GLU A 244 11.21 9.00 -5.94
CA GLU A 244 12.57 9.47 -6.27
C GLU A 244 12.63 10.94 -6.66
N LYS A 245 11.57 11.47 -7.29
CA LYS A 245 11.45 12.91 -7.58
C LYS A 245 11.37 13.81 -6.34
N ASP A 246 11.10 13.25 -5.16
CA ASP A 246 11.04 13.98 -3.90
C ASP A 246 12.37 13.93 -3.13
N ILE A 247 13.38 13.23 -3.68
CA ILE A 247 14.77 13.29 -3.24
C ILE A 247 15.45 14.46 -3.96
N LEU A 248 15.91 15.44 -3.18
CA LEU A 248 16.36 16.73 -3.70
C LEU A 248 17.88 16.80 -3.86
N ARG A 249 18.65 16.33 -2.87
CA ARG A 249 20.13 16.41 -2.85
C ARG A 249 20.77 15.20 -2.16
N SER A 250 22.01 14.89 -2.56
CA SER A 250 22.88 13.82 -2.03
C SER A 250 24.34 14.28 -2.08
N GLU A 251 24.75 15.08 -1.09
CA GLU A 251 26.03 15.81 -1.03
C GLU A 251 26.62 15.67 0.38
N ASP A 252 27.93 15.61 0.52
CA ASP A 252 28.64 15.59 1.82
C ASP A 252 28.13 14.56 2.84
N GLY A 253 27.76 13.37 2.37
CA GLY A 253 27.20 12.31 3.23
C GLY A 253 25.74 12.51 3.65
N MET A 254 25.13 13.63 3.26
CA MET A 254 23.78 14.02 3.65
C MET A 254 22.77 13.84 2.51
N MET A 255 21.56 13.43 2.89
CA MET A 255 20.41 13.24 2.03
C MET A 255 19.31 14.23 2.38
N THR A 256 18.86 14.98 1.38
CA THR A 256 17.78 15.95 1.53
C THR A 256 16.57 15.52 0.71
N PHE A 257 15.41 15.40 1.34
CA PHE A 257 14.15 15.06 0.67
C PHE A 257 13.01 15.95 1.15
N ARG A 258 11.98 16.11 0.32
CA ARG A 258 10.77 16.86 0.69
C ARG A 258 9.63 15.94 1.09
N TYR A 259 8.77 16.45 1.95
CA TYR A 259 7.53 15.81 2.35
C TYR A 259 6.42 16.85 2.51
N GLN A 260 5.17 16.42 2.39
CA GLN A 260 4.03 17.30 2.63
C GLN A 260 3.73 17.37 4.12
N HIS A 261 3.67 18.57 4.70
CA HIS A 261 3.33 18.75 6.10
C HIS A 261 1.83 18.53 6.34
N ALA A 262 1.48 17.72 7.36
CA ALA A 262 0.12 17.23 7.51
C ALA A 262 -0.93 18.30 7.84
N LYS A 263 -0.57 19.29 8.66
CA LYS A 263 -1.48 20.36 9.08
C LYS A 263 -1.59 21.48 8.06
N SER A 264 -0.46 21.89 7.48
CA SER A 264 -0.41 23.06 6.57
C SER A 264 -0.55 22.71 5.10
N GLY A 265 -0.43 21.44 4.71
CA GLY A 265 -0.46 21.01 3.31
C GLY A 265 0.74 21.46 2.46
N LYS A 266 1.63 22.29 3.01
CA LYS A 266 2.84 22.81 2.35
C LYS A 266 3.96 21.77 2.35
N TYR A 267 4.80 21.79 1.32
CA TYR A 267 6.02 21.01 1.31
C TYR A 267 7.02 21.55 2.34
N ARG A 268 7.69 20.64 3.02
CA ARG A 268 8.83 20.89 3.91
C ARG A 268 9.96 19.97 3.53
N ILE A 269 11.17 20.33 3.94
CA ILE A 269 12.39 19.60 3.66
C ILE A 269 12.89 18.93 4.93
N LYS A 270 13.50 17.75 4.79
CA LYS A 270 14.21 17.04 5.86
C LYS A 270 15.56 16.60 5.32
N THR A 271 16.60 16.85 6.11
CA THR A 271 17.98 16.47 5.79
C THR A 271 18.48 15.53 6.89
N VAL A 272 19.06 14.41 6.48
CA VAL A 272 19.60 13.35 7.36
C VAL A 272 20.84 12.74 6.71
N SER A 273 21.65 11.98 7.46
CA SER A 273 22.74 11.21 6.82
C SER A 273 22.21 10.17 5.83
N GLY A 274 23.03 9.74 4.88
CA GLY A 274 22.64 8.72 3.90
C GLY A 274 22.25 7.38 4.52
N GLU A 275 22.94 6.97 5.57
CA GLU A 275 22.64 5.77 6.35
C GLU A 275 21.30 5.90 7.06
N LYS A 276 21.04 7.07 7.67
CA LYS A 276 19.77 7.34 8.33
C LYS A 276 18.62 7.37 7.32
N PHE A 277 18.85 7.90 6.12
CA PHE A 277 17.88 7.86 5.03
C PHE A 277 17.52 6.43 4.63
N LEU A 278 18.52 5.56 4.41
CA LEU A 278 18.28 4.14 4.15
C LEU A 278 17.53 3.46 5.30
N TYR A 279 17.90 3.75 6.55
CA TYR A 279 17.20 3.26 7.73
C TYR A 279 15.71 3.65 7.72
N LEU A 280 15.39 4.92 7.45
CA LEU A 280 14.00 5.38 7.35
C LEU A 280 13.22 4.65 6.26
N LEU A 281 13.82 4.37 5.10
CA LEU A 281 13.16 3.57 4.06
C LEU A 281 12.93 2.11 4.53
N MET A 282 13.90 1.52 5.23
CA MET A 282 13.86 0.12 5.66
C MET A 282 12.80 -0.15 6.73
N LEU A 283 12.47 0.83 7.57
CA LEU A 283 11.37 0.75 8.57
C LEU A 283 10.01 0.33 7.96
N HIS A 284 9.87 0.43 6.64
CA HIS A 284 8.60 0.19 5.95
C HIS A 284 8.60 -1.05 5.07
N VAL A 285 9.70 -1.82 5.09
CA VAL A 285 9.75 -3.16 4.51
C VAL A 285 8.99 -4.12 5.42
N LEU A 286 7.82 -4.57 4.97
CA LEU A 286 7.00 -5.51 5.74
C LEU A 286 7.62 -6.92 5.78
N PRO A 287 7.22 -7.78 6.73
CA PRO A 287 7.62 -9.19 6.78
C PRO A 287 7.30 -9.94 5.48
N LYS A 288 8.12 -10.96 5.15
CA LYS A 288 7.90 -11.82 3.97
C LYS A 288 6.50 -12.45 4.02
N GLY A 289 5.79 -12.42 2.90
CA GLY A 289 4.44 -12.98 2.77
C GLY A 289 3.32 -12.19 3.45
N PHE A 290 3.64 -11.11 4.19
CA PHE A 290 2.60 -10.31 4.84
C PHE A 290 1.76 -9.54 3.81
N ARG A 291 0.44 -9.77 3.82
CA ARG A 291 -0.54 -9.09 2.96
C ARG A 291 -0.87 -7.71 3.53
N ARG A 292 -0.40 -6.65 2.84
CA ARG A 292 -0.60 -5.24 3.22
C ARG A 292 -2.06 -4.78 3.06
N THR A 293 -2.82 -5.42 2.18
CA THR A 293 -4.22 -5.08 1.90
C THR A 293 -5.12 -6.28 2.16
N ARG A 294 -6.30 -6.01 2.73
CA ARG A 294 -7.33 -7.01 3.01
C ARG A 294 -8.69 -6.40 2.74
N SER A 295 -9.57 -7.13 2.06
CA SER A 295 -10.97 -6.71 1.86
C SER A 295 -11.88 -7.64 2.64
N TYR A 296 -12.98 -7.12 3.18
CA TYR A 296 -13.86 -7.82 4.12
C TYR A 296 -15.33 -7.72 3.69
N GLY A 297 -16.12 -8.69 4.15
CA GLY A 297 -17.58 -8.68 4.03
C GLY A 297 -18.05 -8.56 2.58
N ILE A 298 -18.97 -7.64 2.30
CA ILE A 298 -19.52 -7.48 0.94
C ILE A 298 -18.46 -7.06 -0.10
N LEU A 299 -17.30 -6.52 0.30
CA LEU A 299 -16.19 -6.18 -0.61
C LEU A 299 -15.10 -7.28 -0.68
N HIS A 300 -15.27 -8.39 0.04
CA HIS A 300 -14.34 -9.52 0.02
C HIS A 300 -14.23 -10.11 -1.41
N PRO A 301 -13.06 -10.62 -1.84
CA PRO A 301 -12.90 -11.20 -3.19
C PRO A 301 -13.82 -12.38 -3.51
N CYS A 302 -14.34 -13.08 -2.49
CA CYS A 302 -15.33 -14.15 -2.68
C CYS A 302 -16.75 -13.62 -2.91
N SER A 303 -17.02 -12.34 -2.62
CA SER A 303 -18.34 -11.71 -2.75
C SER A 303 -18.59 -11.16 -4.16
N LYS A 304 -17.81 -11.55 -5.19
CA LYS A 304 -17.94 -11.03 -6.56
C LYS A 304 -19.35 -11.16 -7.13
N ARG A 305 -20.01 -12.30 -6.91
CA ARG A 305 -21.38 -12.53 -7.36
C ARG A 305 -22.36 -11.57 -6.68
N LEU A 306 -22.23 -11.42 -5.36
CA LEU A 306 -23.04 -10.50 -4.57
C LEU A 306 -22.83 -9.04 -4.99
N ILE A 307 -21.58 -8.61 -5.21
CA ILE A 307 -21.28 -7.24 -5.67
C ILE A 307 -21.94 -6.98 -7.03
N LYS A 308 -21.77 -7.89 -7.99
CA LYS A 308 -22.40 -7.76 -9.31
C LYS A 308 -23.92 -7.70 -9.21
N PHE A 309 -24.52 -8.58 -8.39
CA PHE A 309 -25.96 -8.57 -8.14
C PHE A 309 -26.43 -7.23 -7.56
N LEU A 310 -25.76 -6.72 -6.52
CA LEU A 310 -26.06 -5.42 -5.93
C LEU A 310 -25.89 -4.28 -6.93
N GLN A 311 -24.88 -4.32 -7.80
CA GLN A 311 -24.70 -3.31 -8.84
C GLN A 311 -25.87 -3.30 -9.83
N ILE A 312 -26.36 -4.47 -10.24
CA ILE A 312 -27.52 -4.59 -11.13
C ILE A 312 -28.79 -4.08 -10.45
N VAL A 313 -29.11 -4.62 -9.27
CA VAL A 313 -30.36 -4.31 -8.55
C VAL A 313 -30.41 -2.84 -8.11
N LEU A 314 -29.28 -2.29 -7.65
CA LEU A 314 -29.20 -0.89 -7.25
C LEU A 314 -28.93 0.06 -8.43
N ARG A 315 -29.03 -0.44 -9.67
CA ARG A 315 -28.88 0.32 -10.92
C ARG A 315 -27.58 1.12 -10.99
N VAL A 316 -26.50 0.57 -10.42
CA VAL A 316 -25.14 1.07 -10.62
C VAL A 316 -24.79 0.81 -12.06
N ASN A 317 -24.67 1.84 -12.88
CA ASN A 317 -24.27 1.69 -14.28
C ASN A 317 -22.76 1.37 -14.36
N PRO A 318 -22.34 0.11 -14.57
CA PRO A 318 -20.93 -0.25 -14.56
C PRO A 318 -20.24 0.27 -15.83
N LEU A 319 -20.98 0.31 -16.95
CA LEU A 319 -20.52 0.78 -18.26
C LEU A 319 -20.17 2.27 -18.23
N ARG A 320 -20.99 3.12 -17.59
CA ARG A 320 -20.73 4.56 -17.46
C ARG A 320 -19.60 4.89 -16.48
N MET A 321 -19.26 3.96 -15.58
CA MET A 321 -18.17 4.15 -14.61
C MET A 321 -16.79 3.71 -15.15
N PHE A 322 -16.72 2.86 -16.19
CA PHE A 322 -15.49 2.15 -16.57
C PHE A 322 -15.23 1.90 -18.06
N ALA A 323 -16.02 2.47 -18.98
CA ALA A 323 -15.88 2.20 -20.42
C ALA A 323 -14.48 2.43 -21.05
N ASP A 324 -13.50 3.04 -20.37
CA ASP A 324 -12.20 3.31 -20.99
C ASP A 324 -11.00 3.45 -20.02
N ARG A 325 -10.87 2.59 -18.99
CA ARG A 325 -9.90 2.85 -17.90
C ARG A 325 -8.89 1.79 -17.52
N HIS A 326 -8.82 0.64 -18.19
CA HIS A 326 -7.63 -0.19 -18.02
C HIS A 326 -6.45 0.51 -18.68
N LYS A 327 -5.58 1.11 -17.86
CA LYS A 327 -4.35 1.69 -18.39
C LYS A 327 -3.54 0.56 -19.04
N LYS A 328 -3.50 0.59 -20.38
CA LYS A 328 -2.67 -0.32 -21.16
C LYS A 328 -1.25 -0.26 -20.62
N ARG A 329 -0.61 -1.42 -20.54
CA ARG A 329 0.78 -1.50 -20.11
C ARG A 329 1.63 -0.66 -21.09
N PRO A 330 2.57 0.16 -20.60
CA PRO A 330 3.48 0.87 -21.50
C PRO A 330 4.17 -0.11 -22.44
N VAL A 331 4.15 0.21 -23.73
CA VAL A 331 4.76 -0.62 -24.77
C VAL A 331 6.24 -0.30 -24.86
N ILE A 332 7.05 -1.32 -25.14
CA ILE A 332 8.47 -1.14 -25.42
C ILE A 332 8.57 -0.67 -26.87
N THR A 333 9.20 0.47 -27.10
CA THR A 333 9.40 1.01 -28.45
C THR A 333 10.79 0.68 -28.99
N CYS A 334 10.85 0.47 -30.30
CA CYS A 334 12.09 0.25 -31.04
C CYS A 334 12.92 1.54 -31.03
N PRO A 335 14.21 1.49 -30.66
CA PRO A 335 15.05 2.69 -30.65
C PRO A 335 15.43 3.17 -32.06
N VAL A 336 15.15 2.38 -33.10
CA VAL A 336 15.51 2.70 -34.50
C VAL A 336 14.32 3.32 -35.23
N CYS A 337 13.18 2.62 -35.33
CA CYS A 337 12.01 3.08 -36.08
C CYS A 337 10.82 3.53 -35.22
N GLY A 338 10.91 3.44 -33.90
CA GLY A 338 9.82 3.83 -32.98
C GLY A 338 8.65 2.84 -32.88
N ALA A 339 8.57 1.83 -33.76
CA ALA A 339 7.53 0.80 -33.73
C ALA A 339 7.51 0.00 -32.41
N GLU A 340 6.39 -0.64 -32.11
CA GLU A 340 6.26 -1.50 -30.93
C GLU A 340 7.24 -2.69 -30.99
N MET A 341 7.65 -3.17 -29.82
CA MET A 341 8.46 -4.39 -29.70
C MET A 341 7.69 -5.45 -28.91
N LYS A 342 7.64 -6.67 -29.46
CA LYS A 342 7.06 -7.84 -28.81
C LYS A 342 8.13 -8.59 -28.03
N ILE A 343 7.84 -8.97 -26.80
CA ILE A 343 8.70 -9.85 -26.01
C ILE A 343 8.61 -11.26 -26.60
N ILE A 344 9.73 -11.77 -27.11
CA ILE A 344 9.81 -13.10 -27.75
C ILE A 344 10.48 -14.15 -26.86
N ARG A 345 11.30 -13.74 -25.89
CA ARG A 345 11.89 -14.63 -24.88
C ARG A 345 12.00 -13.91 -23.54
N THR A 346 11.92 -14.67 -22.44
CA THR A 346 12.11 -14.17 -21.08
C THR A 346 13.05 -15.09 -20.31
N ARG A 347 13.69 -14.58 -19.25
CA ARG A 347 14.59 -15.34 -18.38
C ARG A 347 15.82 -15.89 -19.11
N ILE A 348 16.33 -15.14 -20.08
CA ILE A 348 17.56 -15.50 -20.80
C ILE A 348 18.77 -14.85 -20.15
N THR A 349 19.94 -15.48 -20.29
CA THR A 349 21.22 -14.83 -20.04
C THR A 349 21.54 -13.87 -21.19
N LEU A 350 22.26 -12.78 -20.88
CA LEU A 350 22.81 -11.95 -21.95
C LEU A 350 23.84 -12.82 -22.70
N PRO A 351 23.78 -12.92 -24.02
CA PRO A 351 24.87 -13.55 -24.76
C PRO A 351 26.15 -12.78 -24.43
N LEU A 352 27.21 -13.51 -24.07
CA LEU A 352 28.54 -12.93 -23.97
C LEU A 352 28.83 -12.29 -25.33
N VAL A 353 29.05 -10.99 -25.33
CA VAL A 353 29.54 -10.30 -26.53
C VAL A 353 30.93 -10.86 -26.76
N ALA A 354 31.10 -11.62 -27.83
CA ALA A 354 32.40 -12.13 -28.26
C ALA A 354 33.32 -10.98 -28.69
#